data_AF-A0A972XL93-F1
#
_entry.id   AF-A0A972XL93-F1
#
_cell.length_a   1.000
_cell.length_b   1.000
_cell.length_c   1.000
_cell.angle_alpha   90.00
_cell.angle_beta   90.00
_cell.angle_gamma   90.00
#
_symmetry.space_group_name_H-M   'P 1'
#
loop_
_entity.id
_entity.type
_entity.pdbx_description
1 polymer ?
#
loop_
_entity_poly.entity_id
_entity_poly.type
_entity_poly.pdbx_seq_one_letter_code
_entity_poly.pdbx_strand_id
1 'polypeptide(L)'
;MPTIQQLVRKGREQMTWKSKSPALDSCPQRRGVCTRVYTTTPKKPNSAMRKVARVRLTNQKEVNAYIPGEGHNLQEHSIVLIRGGRVKDLPGVRYHIIRGALDTA
;
A
#
# COMPACT_ATOMS: atom_id res chain seq x y z
N MET A 1 30.88 -13.01 -22.08
CA MET A 1 29.74 -13.16 -23.00
C MET A 1 29.42 -14.63 -23.15
N PRO A 2 28.15 -15.07 -23.07
CA PRO A 2 27.79 -16.46 -23.28
C PRO A 2 27.91 -16.86 -24.76
N THR A 3 28.32 -18.09 -25.04
CA THR A 3 28.41 -18.65 -26.40
C THR A 3 27.04 -19.05 -26.93
N ILE A 4 26.88 -19.16 -28.25
CA ILE A 4 25.61 -19.59 -28.87
C ILE A 4 25.18 -20.97 -28.35
N GLN A 5 26.12 -21.90 -28.20
CA GLN A 5 25.84 -23.24 -27.68
C GLN A 5 25.35 -23.23 -26.21
N GLN A 6 25.79 -22.26 -25.40
CA GLN A 6 25.27 -22.03 -24.06
C GLN A 6 23.83 -21.52 -24.09
N LEU A 7 23.50 -20.61 -25.02
CA LEU A 7 22.15 -20.08 -25.21
C LEU A 7 21.16 -21.12 -25.76
N VAL A 8 21.64 -22.03 -26.61
CA VAL A 8 20.85 -23.16 -27.12
C VAL A 8 20.53 -24.16 -26.00
N ARG A 9 21.48 -24.41 -25.09
CA ARG A 9 21.27 -25.29 -23.93
C ARG A 9 20.45 -24.64 -22.81
N LYS A 10 20.65 -23.33 -22.59
CA LYS A 10 19.97 -22.52 -21.58
C LYS A 10 19.61 -21.17 -22.19
N GLY A 11 18.34 -21.01 -22.56
CA GLY A 11 17.82 -19.75 -23.08
C GLY A 11 17.97 -18.61 -22.08
N ARG A 12 17.86 -17.37 -22.57
CA ARG A 12 17.81 -16.20 -21.68
C ARG A 12 16.48 -16.16 -20.97
N GLU A 13 16.51 -15.99 -19.66
CA GLU A 13 15.31 -15.76 -18.85
C GLU A 13 15.01 -14.26 -18.77
N GLN A 14 13.73 -13.91 -18.91
CA GLN A 14 13.28 -12.55 -18.65
C GLN A 14 13.17 -12.32 -17.14
N MET A 15 13.69 -11.20 -16.67
CA MET A 15 13.56 -10.82 -15.26
C MET A 15 12.11 -10.43 -14.96
N THR A 16 11.47 -11.15 -14.03
CA THR A 16 10.13 -10.83 -13.55
C THR A 16 10.17 -9.83 -12.40
N TRP A 17 9.36 -8.78 -12.48
CA TRP A 17 9.25 -7.76 -11.43
C TRP A 17 7.97 -7.91 -10.63
N LYS A 18 8.06 -7.79 -9.30
CA LYS A 18 6.88 -7.80 -8.43
C LYS A 18 6.31 -6.39 -8.31
N SER A 19 4.98 -6.28 -8.36
CA SER A 19 4.31 -5.00 -8.12
C SER A 19 4.59 -4.48 -6.71
N LYS A 20 4.77 -3.15 -6.59
CA LYS A 20 4.94 -2.48 -5.30
C LYS A 20 3.66 -2.48 -4.47
N SER A 21 2.50 -2.66 -5.10
CA SER A 21 1.15 -2.64 -4.51
C SER A 21 0.38 -3.94 -4.80
N PRO A 22 0.80 -5.08 -4.25
CA PRO A 22 0.23 -6.40 -4.58
C PRO A 22 -1.20 -6.63 -4.06
N ALA A 23 -1.72 -5.78 -3.16
CA ALA A 23 -3.07 -5.93 -2.64
C ALA A 23 -4.14 -5.27 -3.52
N LEU A 24 -3.74 -4.46 -4.51
CA LEU A 24 -4.69 -3.85 -5.43
C LEU A 24 -5.05 -4.76 -6.61
N ASP A 25 -4.38 -5.90 -6.79
CA ASP A 25 -4.59 -6.84 -7.91
C ASP A 25 -4.75 -6.13 -9.27
N SER A 26 -3.81 -5.22 -9.58
CA SER A 26 -3.78 -4.40 -10.80
C SER A 26 -4.95 -3.41 -10.99
N CYS A 27 -5.83 -3.24 -9.99
CA CYS A 27 -6.78 -2.14 -9.96
C CYS A 27 -6.10 -0.82 -9.56
N PRO A 28 -6.54 0.34 -10.07
CA PRO A 28 -5.98 1.63 -9.68
C PRO A 28 -6.32 1.98 -8.22
N GLN A 29 -7.52 1.60 -7.78
CA GLN A 29 -8.06 1.88 -6.46
C GLN A 29 -8.87 0.68 -5.99
N ARG A 30 -8.99 0.50 -4.68
CA ARG A 30 -9.84 -0.55 -4.11
C ARG A 30 -10.51 -0.08 -2.83
N ARG A 31 -11.79 -0.43 -2.70
CA ARG A 31 -12.59 -0.15 -1.50
C ARG A 31 -12.17 -1.09 -0.37
N GLY A 32 -12.25 -0.61 0.86
CA GLY A 32 -12.04 -1.40 2.05
C GLY A 32 -12.74 -0.79 3.27
N VAL A 33 -12.74 -1.55 4.35
CA VAL A 33 -13.32 -1.17 5.65
C VAL A 33 -12.19 -1.05 6.66
N CYS A 34 -12.15 0.05 7.40
CA CYS A 34 -11.19 0.27 8.48
C CYS A 34 -11.44 -0.73 9.62
N THR A 35 -10.44 -1.55 9.92
CA THR A 35 -10.46 -2.43 11.10
C THR A 35 -10.03 -1.68 12.35
N ARG A 36 -9.05 -0.78 12.22
CA ARG A 36 -8.51 0.01 13.32
C ARG A 36 -7.85 1.27 12.79
N VAL A 37 -8.07 2.40 13.45
CA VAL A 37 -7.40 3.68 13.17
C VAL A 37 -6.44 3.98 14.32
N TYR A 38 -5.18 4.27 14.00
CA TYR A 38 -4.14 4.47 15.02
C TYR A 38 -2.97 5.32 14.50
N THR A 39 -2.13 5.76 15.42
CA THR A 39 -0.91 6.53 15.09
C THR A 39 0.34 5.66 15.19
N THR A 40 1.29 5.87 14.30
CA THR A 40 2.59 5.16 14.26
C THR A 40 3.73 6.14 14.17
N THR A 41 4.85 5.86 14.85
CA THR A 41 6.07 6.65 14.75
C THR A 41 6.87 6.29 13.49
N PRO A 42 7.47 7.26 12.78
CA PRO A 42 8.28 7.01 11.60
C PRO A 42 9.62 6.36 11.94
N LYS A 43 10.31 5.84 10.92
CA LYS A 43 11.70 5.40 11.03
C LYS A 43 12.60 6.61 11.31
N LYS A 44 13.62 6.44 12.17
CA LYS A 44 14.75 7.37 12.31
C LYS A 44 15.32 7.71 10.92
N PRO A 45 15.68 8.97 10.60
CA PRO A 45 15.94 10.12 11.48
C PRO A 45 14.73 10.99 11.83
N ASN A 46 13.57 10.69 11.26
CA ASN A 46 12.38 11.53 11.40
C ASN A 46 11.67 11.28 12.74
N SER A 47 10.95 12.29 13.23
CA SER A 47 10.09 12.20 14.42
C SER A 47 8.75 12.87 14.14
N ALA A 48 7.65 12.14 14.34
CA ALA A 48 6.27 12.62 14.19
C ALA A 48 5.28 11.53 14.65
N MET A 49 4.01 11.90 14.84
CA MET A 49 2.91 10.94 14.96
C MET A 49 2.18 10.85 13.61
N ARG A 50 2.35 9.74 12.88
CA ARG A 50 1.72 9.53 11.58
C ARG A 50 0.40 8.78 11.76
N LYS A 51 -0.68 9.30 11.16
CA LYS A 51 -2.02 8.67 11.20
C LYS A 51 -2.11 7.56 10.15
N VAL A 52 -2.49 6.37 10.59
CA VAL A 52 -2.56 5.15 9.76
C VAL A 52 -3.85 4.41 10.08
N ALA A 53 -4.42 3.75 9.08
CA ALA A 53 -5.54 2.82 9.26
C ALA A 53 -5.12 1.41 8.84
N ARG A 54 -5.54 0.42 9.61
CA ARG A 54 -5.61 -0.97 9.19
C ARG A 54 -6.90 -1.14 8.41
N VAL A 55 -6.83 -1.59 7.16
CA VAL A 55 -7.98 -1.68 6.27
C VAL A 55 -8.08 -3.08 5.68
N ARG A 56 -9.26 -3.69 5.80
CA ARG A 56 -9.62 -4.92 5.11
C ARG A 56 -10.24 -4.58 3.76
N LEU A 57 -9.56 -4.93 2.68
CA LEU A 57 -10.00 -4.68 1.32
C LEU A 57 -11.10 -5.66 0.90
N THR A 58 -11.81 -5.34 -0.19
CA THR A 58 -12.82 -6.25 -0.78
C THR A 58 -12.26 -7.59 -1.24
N ASN A 59 -10.95 -7.68 -1.54
CA ASN A 59 -10.26 -8.94 -1.84
C ASN A 59 -9.77 -9.69 -0.58
N GLN A 60 -10.33 -9.37 0.59
CA GLN A 60 -10.04 -9.99 1.90
C GLN A 60 -8.62 -9.75 2.44
N LYS A 61 -7.73 -9.11 1.67
CA LYS A 61 -6.39 -8.75 2.12
C LYS A 61 -6.46 -7.59 3.10
N GLU A 62 -5.70 -7.70 4.19
CA GLU A 62 -5.54 -6.61 5.15
C GLU A 62 -4.26 -5.83 4.88
N VAL A 63 -4.39 -4.51 4.85
CA VAL A 63 -3.28 -3.61 4.53
C VAL A 63 -3.24 -2.43 5.50
N ASN A 64 -2.04 -1.88 5.69
CA ASN A 64 -1.86 -0.61 6.37
C ASN A 64 -1.88 0.51 5.33
N ALA A 65 -2.76 1.48 5.54
CA ALA A 65 -2.92 2.62 4.65
C ALA A 65 -2.70 3.93 5.42
N TYR A 66 -1.93 4.84 4.82
CA TYR A 66 -1.69 6.17 5.38
C TYR A 66 -2.88 7.10 5.17
N ILE A 67 -3.20 7.90 6.18
CA ILE A 67 -4.24 8.92 6.11
C ILE A 67 -3.56 10.26 5.79
N PRO A 68 -3.66 10.79 4.57
CA PRO A 68 -2.98 12.03 4.18
C PRO A 68 -3.69 13.27 4.74
N GLY A 69 -2.96 14.39 4.79
CA GLY A 69 -3.47 15.68 5.26
C GLY A 69 -3.61 15.81 6.77
N GLU A 70 -4.17 16.94 7.18
CA GLU A 70 -4.41 17.31 8.58
C GLU A 70 -5.81 16.87 9.03
N GLY A 71 -5.98 16.53 10.32
CA GLY A 71 -7.21 15.92 10.83
C GLY A 71 -7.60 14.60 10.13
N HIS A 72 -8.70 13.98 10.56
CA HIS A 72 -9.46 12.93 9.86
C HIS A 72 -10.71 12.57 10.69
N ASN A 73 -11.76 12.07 10.04
CA ASN A 73 -12.99 11.61 10.69
C ASN A 73 -13.16 10.07 10.70
N LEU A 74 -12.08 9.32 10.42
CA LEU A 74 -12.19 7.87 10.29
C LEU A 74 -12.26 7.20 11.65
N GLN A 75 -13.18 6.25 11.75
CA GLN A 75 -13.40 5.40 12.90
C GLN A 75 -13.26 3.93 12.49
N GLU A 76 -13.44 3.02 13.45
CA GLU A 76 -13.61 1.61 13.12
C GLU A 76 -14.85 1.44 12.23
N HIS A 77 -14.77 0.51 11.28
CA HIS A 77 -15.80 0.22 10.29
C HIS A 77 -16.09 1.30 9.24
N SER A 78 -15.40 2.44 9.26
CA SER A 78 -15.52 3.42 8.16
C SER A 78 -15.09 2.81 6.82
N ILE A 79 -15.85 3.13 5.77
CA ILE A 79 -15.60 2.68 4.42
C ILE A 79 -14.67 3.68 3.72
N VAL A 80 -13.55 3.18 3.21
CA VAL A 80 -12.51 4.00 2.60
C VAL A 80 -12.12 3.48 1.23
N LEU A 81 -11.65 4.41 0.39
CA LEU A 81 -11.06 4.10 -0.91
C LEU A 81 -9.54 4.23 -0.83
N ILE A 82 -8.83 3.19 -1.25
CA ILE A 82 -7.36 3.12 -1.15
C ILE A 82 -6.73 3.18 -2.53
N ARG A 83 -5.60 3.90 -2.63
CA ARG A 83 -4.68 3.88 -3.77
C ARG A 83 -3.30 3.38 -3.38
N GLY A 84 -2.52 2.99 -4.39
CA GLY A 84 -1.11 2.64 -4.24
C GLY A 84 -0.27 3.87 -3.88
N GLY A 85 0.78 3.66 -3.08
CA GLY A 85 1.78 4.67 -2.77
C GLY A 85 2.49 4.34 -1.47
N ARG A 86 3.81 4.20 -1.52
CA ARG A 86 4.59 3.89 -0.31
C ARG A 86 4.92 5.18 0.42
N VAL A 87 4.62 5.22 1.71
CA VAL A 87 5.17 6.24 2.61
C VAL A 87 6.62 5.90 2.89
N LYS A 88 7.55 6.78 2.52
CA LYS A 88 8.99 6.56 2.70
C LYS A 88 9.37 6.36 4.16
N ASP A 89 8.74 7.14 5.04
CA ASP A 89 9.07 7.21 6.46
C ASP A 89 8.53 6.04 7.28
N LEU A 90 7.44 5.40 6.82
CA LEU A 90 6.76 4.34 7.56
C LEU A 90 7.06 2.98 6.94
N PRO A 91 7.76 2.06 7.64
CA PRO A 91 7.95 0.71 7.15
C PRO A 91 6.60 -0.02 7.07
N GLY A 92 6.37 -0.75 5.98
CA GLY A 92 5.16 -1.56 5.81
C GLY A 92 3.91 -0.81 5.31
N VAL A 93 3.90 0.53 5.29
CA VAL A 93 2.77 1.32 4.78
C VAL A 93 2.95 1.59 3.28
N ARG A 94 2.28 0.80 2.45
CA ARG A 94 2.41 0.80 0.97
C ARG A 94 1.22 1.43 0.24
N TYR A 95 0.24 1.91 0.99
CA TYR A 95 -1.01 2.40 0.46
C TYR A 95 -1.40 3.73 1.11
N HIS A 96 -2.20 4.51 0.40
CA HIS A 96 -2.79 5.74 0.88
C HIS A 96 -4.30 5.68 0.78
N ILE A 97 -4.98 6.23 1.78
CA ILE A 97 -6.41 6.52 1.69
C ILE A 97 -6.60 7.75 0.82
N ILE A 98 -7.59 7.71 -0.06
CA ILE A 98 -8.06 8.84 -0.86
C ILE A 98 -8.99 9.68 0.01
N ARG A 99 -8.79 11.01 0.01
CA ARG A 99 -9.65 11.98 0.71
C ARG A 99 -10.82 12.40 -0.17
N GLY A 100 -11.94 12.79 0.44
CA GLY A 100 -13.15 13.20 -0.27
C GLY A 100 -13.85 12.03 -0.99
N ALA A 101 -13.62 10.79 -0.56
CA ALA A 101 -14.16 9.59 -1.18
C ALA A 101 -14.75 8.64 -0.13
N LEU A 102 -16.03 8.29 -0.28
CA LEU A 102 -16.78 7.50 0.69
C LEU A 102 -16.83 8.23 2.05
N ASP A 103 -16.47 7.58 3.16
CA ASP A 103 -16.57 8.17 4.50
C ASP A 103 -15.37 9.08 4.85
N THR A 104 -14.45 9.30 3.91
CA THR A 104 -13.31 10.21 4.11
C THR A 104 -13.73 11.64 3.79
N ALA A 105 -13.92 12.45 4.84
CA ALA A 105 -13.95 13.91 4.72
C ALA A 105 -12.61 14.44 4.19
#